data_AF-A0A401M433-F1
#
_entry.id   AF-A0A401M433-F1
#
_cell.length_a   1.000
_cell.length_b   1.000
_cell.length_c   1.000
_cell.angle_alpha   90.00
_cell.angle_beta   90.00
_cell.angle_gamma   90.00
#
_symmetry.space_group_name_H-M   'P 1'
#
loop_
_entity.id
_entity.type
_entity.pdbx_description
1 polymer ?
#
loop_
_entity_poly.entity_id
_entity_poly.type
_entity_poly.pdbx_seq_one_letter_code
_entity_poly.pdbx_strand_id
1 'polypeptide(L)'
;MRTPSRTLLSHLLAMTTATGALALISPPASATARASGMEVSTAAQLKSALAVAVPGDTIRLADGTYAGNFKTTRAAISGARIPLTGSPKAVLTAGGGYGLHLNGGSYWTVSGLTVTGGQKGIMIDSAKGVVVDGVTVHGLDMEGVHFRNSSTDGVIKNSRIHDTGNDGRGMGEGVYVGTANTLSGRSDNIRILDNTIGPDVGGESIDIKEGTTGARIVGNTFDGRGLTGA
;
A
#
# COMPACT_ATOMS: atom_id res chain seq x y z
N MET A 1 79.77 -48.14 34.86
CA MET A 1 79.04 -47.01 34.23
C MET A 1 77.74 -47.53 33.63
N ARG A 2 76.61 -46.89 33.97
CA ARG A 2 75.34 -46.78 33.22
C ARG A 2 74.62 -48.07 32.72
N THR A 3 73.54 -48.45 33.44
CA THR A 3 72.09 -48.61 33.02
C THR A 3 71.71 -49.12 31.61
N PRO A 4 70.46 -49.57 31.33
CA PRO A 4 69.39 -50.20 32.16
C PRO A 4 68.59 -51.35 31.46
N SER A 5 67.66 -51.93 32.24
CA SER A 5 66.39 -52.61 31.92
C SER A 5 65.72 -52.35 30.55
N ARG A 6 65.00 -53.36 30.01
CA ARG A 6 63.56 -53.22 29.66
C ARG A 6 62.84 -54.50 29.21
N THR A 7 61.81 -54.83 29.98
CA THR A 7 60.69 -55.76 29.74
C THR A 7 59.83 -55.28 28.56
N LEU A 8 59.46 -56.19 27.65
CA LEU A 8 58.49 -55.94 26.58
C LEU A 8 57.08 -56.30 27.06
N LEU A 9 56.20 -55.30 27.18
CA LEU A 9 54.77 -55.45 27.42
C LEU A 9 54.05 -55.39 26.08
N SER A 10 53.36 -56.47 25.71
CA SER A 10 52.50 -56.57 24.54
C SER A 10 51.20 -55.80 24.77
N HIS A 11 50.97 -54.72 24.04
CA HIS A 11 49.67 -54.04 23.98
C HIS A 11 48.94 -54.42 22.68
N LEU A 12 47.80 -55.09 22.86
CA LEU A 12 46.83 -55.45 21.86
C LEU A 12 46.01 -54.20 21.50
N LEU A 13 46.06 -53.75 20.25
CA LEU A 13 45.26 -52.62 19.75
C LEU A 13 44.03 -53.17 19.03
N ALA A 14 42.84 -52.96 19.63
CA ALA A 14 41.56 -53.25 19.00
C ALA A 14 41.20 -52.12 18.02
N MET A 15 41.04 -52.45 16.73
CA MET A 15 40.49 -51.54 15.71
C MET A 15 38.96 -51.58 15.75
N THR A 16 38.33 -50.48 16.14
CA THR A 16 36.91 -50.25 15.95
C THR A 16 36.67 -49.56 14.60
N THR A 17 36.07 -50.27 13.66
CA THR A 17 35.62 -49.71 12.38
C THR A 17 34.31 -48.97 12.58
N ALA A 18 34.35 -47.63 12.55
CA ALA A 18 33.15 -46.80 12.48
C ALA A 18 32.68 -46.67 11.02
N THR A 19 31.58 -47.32 10.67
CA THR A 19 30.86 -47.13 9.40
C THR A 19 30.13 -45.79 9.43
N GLY A 20 30.73 -44.76 8.83
CA GLY A 20 30.08 -43.48 8.59
C GLY A 20 29.04 -43.60 7.49
N ALA A 21 27.76 -43.48 7.83
CA ALA A 21 26.68 -43.32 6.86
C ALA A 21 26.74 -41.90 6.26
N LEU A 22 27.01 -41.78 4.96
CA LEU A 22 26.83 -40.54 4.22
C LEU A 22 25.34 -40.20 4.18
N ALA A 23 24.91 -39.25 5.01
CA ALA A 23 23.63 -38.59 4.85
C ALA A 23 23.69 -37.68 3.62
N LEU A 24 22.89 -37.99 2.59
CA LEU A 24 22.65 -37.11 1.46
C LEU A 24 21.90 -35.87 1.95
N ILE A 25 22.64 -34.78 2.20
CA ILE A 25 22.06 -33.46 2.46
C ILE A 25 21.45 -33.00 1.14
N SER A 26 20.14 -33.17 1.00
CA SER A 26 19.40 -32.53 -0.08
C SER A 26 19.51 -31.01 0.12
N PRO A 27 19.94 -30.23 -0.88
CA PRO A 27 19.90 -28.77 -0.78
C PRO A 27 18.45 -28.35 -0.52
N PRO A 28 18.19 -27.33 0.33
CA PRO A 28 16.84 -26.83 0.49
C PRO A 28 16.35 -26.39 -0.88
N ALA A 29 15.22 -26.95 -1.31
CA ALA A 29 14.52 -26.52 -2.51
C ALA A 29 14.41 -24.99 -2.42
N SER A 30 15.03 -24.28 -3.35
CA SER A 30 14.81 -22.85 -3.49
C SER A 30 13.32 -22.66 -3.67
N ALA A 31 12.67 -22.14 -2.63
CA ALA A 31 11.32 -21.64 -2.75
C ALA A 31 11.40 -20.47 -3.73
N THR A 32 11.20 -20.75 -5.02
CA THR A 32 10.53 -19.80 -5.90
C THR A 32 9.17 -19.55 -5.25
N ALA A 33 9.14 -18.60 -4.33
CA ALA A 33 7.92 -18.06 -3.77
C ALA A 33 7.14 -17.55 -4.98
N ARG A 34 6.20 -18.37 -5.45
CA ARG A 34 5.17 -17.89 -6.36
C ARG A 34 4.47 -16.80 -5.57
N ALA A 35 4.69 -15.55 -5.97
CA ALA A 35 3.77 -14.47 -5.64
C ALA A 35 2.40 -14.91 -6.19
N SER A 36 1.62 -15.60 -5.36
CA SER A 36 0.30 -16.08 -5.71
C SER A 36 -0.57 -14.84 -5.84
N GLY A 37 -0.82 -14.41 -7.08
CA GLY A 37 -1.80 -13.38 -7.34
C GLY A 37 -3.16 -13.81 -6.83
N MET A 38 -3.79 -13.00 -5.99
CA MET A 38 -5.21 -13.10 -5.69
C MET A 38 -5.96 -12.46 -6.85
N GLU A 39 -6.44 -13.27 -7.79
CA GLU A 39 -7.31 -12.83 -8.86
C GLU A 39 -8.73 -12.60 -8.32
N VAL A 40 -9.23 -11.38 -8.45
CA VAL A 40 -10.44 -10.88 -7.78
C VAL A 40 -11.39 -10.31 -8.82
N SER A 41 -12.60 -10.85 -8.91
CA SER A 41 -13.62 -10.45 -9.91
C SER A 41 -14.94 -9.99 -9.28
N THR A 42 -15.04 -10.02 -7.95
CA THR A 42 -16.25 -9.61 -7.22
C THR A 42 -15.93 -8.79 -5.99
N ALA A 43 -16.89 -7.97 -5.53
CA ALA A 43 -16.77 -7.19 -4.29
C ALA A 43 -16.51 -8.07 -3.06
N ALA A 44 -17.13 -9.24 -2.97
CA ALA A 44 -16.91 -10.18 -1.87
C ALA A 44 -15.47 -10.70 -1.84
N GLN A 45 -14.94 -11.11 -3.00
CA GLN A 45 -13.54 -11.54 -3.13
C GLN A 45 -12.58 -10.41 -2.76
N LEU A 46 -12.86 -9.16 -3.17
CA LEU A 46 -12.01 -8.02 -2.81
C LEU A 46 -11.98 -7.80 -1.28
N LYS A 47 -13.12 -7.84 -0.62
CA LYS A 47 -13.19 -7.73 0.85
C LYS A 47 -12.40 -8.84 1.53
N SER A 48 -12.53 -10.08 1.07
CA SER A 48 -11.76 -11.22 1.61
C SER A 48 -10.27 -11.04 1.38
N ALA A 49 -9.84 -10.66 0.17
CA ALA A 49 -8.44 -10.44 -0.17
C ALA A 49 -7.81 -9.34 0.69
N LEU A 50 -8.48 -8.20 0.85
CA LEU A 50 -8.02 -7.08 1.68
C LEU A 50 -7.87 -7.46 3.18
N ALA A 51 -8.69 -8.39 3.66
CA ALA A 51 -8.62 -8.87 5.04
C ALA A 51 -7.42 -9.81 5.28
N VAL A 52 -7.07 -10.64 4.30
CA VAL A 52 -6.09 -11.72 4.49
C VAL A 52 -4.70 -11.42 3.94
N ALA A 53 -4.55 -10.45 3.02
CA ALA A 53 -3.29 -10.13 2.36
C ALA A 53 -2.11 -9.96 3.33
N VAL A 54 -0.97 -10.54 2.95
CA VAL A 54 0.32 -10.48 3.67
C VAL A 54 1.38 -9.77 2.80
N PRO A 55 2.48 -9.25 3.39
CA PRO A 55 3.55 -8.61 2.63
C PRO A 55 4.05 -9.50 1.47
N GLY A 56 4.10 -8.95 0.26
CA GLY A 56 4.49 -9.66 -0.96
C GLY A 56 3.33 -10.25 -1.79
N ASP A 57 2.11 -10.32 -1.24
CA ASP A 57 0.92 -10.67 -2.01
C ASP A 57 0.61 -9.62 -3.07
N THR A 58 -0.06 -10.03 -4.14
CA THR A 58 -0.65 -9.13 -5.14
C THR A 58 -2.13 -9.43 -5.30
N ILE A 59 -2.97 -8.40 -5.21
CA ILE A 59 -4.39 -8.46 -5.53
C ILE A 59 -4.60 -7.87 -6.93
N ARG A 60 -5.18 -8.65 -7.84
CA ARG A 60 -5.48 -8.23 -9.20
C ARG A 60 -6.98 -8.19 -9.41
N LEU A 61 -7.50 -7.00 -9.69
CA LEU A 61 -8.89 -6.78 -10.04
C LEU A 61 -9.09 -7.05 -11.52
N ALA A 62 -10.07 -7.90 -11.83
CA ALA A 62 -10.66 -7.94 -13.15
C ALA A 62 -11.44 -6.64 -13.43
N ASP A 63 -11.66 -6.34 -14.70
CA ASP A 63 -12.59 -5.29 -15.10
C ASP A 63 -14.00 -5.61 -14.57
N GLY A 64 -14.68 -4.62 -14.03
CA GLY A 64 -16.00 -4.79 -13.42
C GLY A 64 -16.29 -3.77 -12.33
N THR A 65 -17.53 -3.75 -11.87
CA THR A 65 -17.99 -2.88 -10.79
C THR A 65 -18.02 -3.62 -9.47
N TYR A 66 -17.33 -3.08 -8.48
CA TYR A 66 -17.23 -3.60 -7.12
C TYR A 66 -18.01 -2.65 -6.20
N ALA A 67 -19.27 -3.01 -5.91
CA ALA A 67 -20.11 -2.19 -5.05
C ALA A 67 -19.80 -2.40 -3.56
N GLY A 68 -19.65 -1.30 -2.83
CA GLY A 68 -19.48 -1.24 -1.38
C GLY A 68 -18.24 -0.45 -0.95
N ASN A 69 -17.99 -0.44 0.35
CA ASN A 69 -16.78 0.14 0.92
C ASN A 69 -15.71 -0.94 1.08
N PHE A 70 -14.47 -0.58 0.78
CA PHE A 70 -13.31 -1.48 0.84
C PHE A 70 -12.31 -0.96 1.86
N LYS A 71 -11.84 -1.83 2.75
CA LYS A 71 -10.94 -1.45 3.84
C LYS A 71 -9.91 -2.54 4.08
N THR A 72 -8.69 -2.13 4.39
CA THR A 72 -7.68 -3.01 4.98
C THR A 72 -7.05 -2.34 6.20
N THR A 73 -6.63 -3.18 7.14
CA THR A 73 -5.76 -2.82 8.26
C THR A 73 -4.42 -3.56 8.22
N ARG A 74 -4.16 -4.28 7.12
CA ARG A 74 -2.94 -5.07 6.96
C ARG A 74 -1.82 -4.15 6.52
N ALA A 75 -0.72 -4.09 7.27
CA ALA A 75 0.49 -3.38 6.87
C ALA A 75 1.43 -4.30 6.09
N ALA A 76 2.11 -3.74 5.10
CA ALA A 76 3.23 -4.32 4.40
C ALA A 76 4.56 -3.70 4.87
N ILE A 77 5.66 -4.03 4.21
CA ILE A 77 6.98 -3.43 4.44
C ILE A 77 7.59 -2.93 3.14
N SER A 78 8.57 -2.02 3.21
CA SER A 78 9.20 -1.40 2.03
C SER A 78 9.76 -2.42 1.02
N GLY A 79 10.34 -3.52 1.51
CA GLY A 79 10.89 -4.60 0.68
C GLY A 79 9.88 -5.63 0.17
N ALA A 80 8.62 -5.58 0.64
CA ALA A 80 7.57 -6.53 0.29
C ALA A 80 6.20 -5.84 0.35
N ARG A 81 5.97 -4.93 -0.59
CA ARG A 81 4.72 -4.16 -0.73
C ARG A 81 3.55 -5.09 -1.05
N ILE A 82 2.31 -4.62 -0.85
CA ILE A 82 1.10 -5.29 -1.35
C ILE A 82 0.49 -4.46 -2.48
N PRO A 83 0.59 -4.89 -3.75
CA PRO A 83 -0.10 -4.24 -4.84
C PRO A 83 -1.59 -4.63 -4.89
N LEU A 84 -2.47 -3.62 -4.93
CA LEU A 84 -3.85 -3.71 -5.40
C LEU A 84 -3.90 -3.07 -6.79
N THR A 85 -4.04 -3.92 -7.81
CA THR A 85 -3.87 -3.54 -9.22
C THR A 85 -5.14 -3.81 -10.00
N GLY A 86 -5.46 -2.96 -10.98
CA GLY A 86 -6.57 -3.14 -11.92
C GLY A 86 -6.37 -2.28 -13.15
N SER A 87 -7.42 -2.15 -13.96
CA SER A 87 -7.52 -1.16 -15.04
C SER A 87 -8.53 -0.07 -14.65
N PRO A 88 -8.67 1.03 -15.42
CA PRO A 88 -9.69 2.03 -15.16
C PRO A 88 -11.13 1.48 -15.19
N LYS A 89 -11.33 0.27 -15.74
CA LYS A 89 -12.61 -0.44 -15.77
C LYS A 89 -12.84 -1.33 -14.53
N ALA A 90 -11.86 -1.49 -13.65
CA ALA A 90 -12.06 -2.02 -12.30
C ALA A 90 -12.52 -0.88 -11.39
N VAL A 91 -13.83 -0.76 -11.19
CA VAL A 91 -14.49 0.38 -10.55
C VAL A 91 -14.92 0.01 -9.13
N LEU A 92 -14.29 0.60 -8.12
CA LEU A 92 -14.79 0.56 -6.75
C LEU A 92 -15.86 1.65 -6.60
N THR A 93 -17.11 1.26 -6.30
CA THR A 93 -18.22 2.22 -6.15
C THR A 93 -18.84 2.15 -4.76
N ALA A 94 -18.90 3.29 -4.08
CA ALA A 94 -19.50 3.43 -2.76
C ALA A 94 -20.76 4.32 -2.82
N GLY A 95 -21.74 4.04 -1.94
CA GLY A 95 -22.93 4.89 -1.78
C GLY A 95 -22.84 5.87 -0.60
N GLY A 96 -21.71 5.88 0.09
CA GLY A 96 -21.41 6.70 1.27
C GLY A 96 -20.11 6.21 1.90
N GLY A 97 -19.57 6.93 2.89
CA GLY A 97 -18.29 6.55 3.52
C GLY A 97 -17.11 6.60 2.54
N TYR A 98 -16.15 5.68 2.65
CA TYR A 98 -14.91 5.72 1.86
C TYR A 98 -14.93 4.67 0.76
N GLY A 99 -14.54 5.03 -0.47
CA GLY A 99 -14.37 4.07 -1.57
C GLY A 99 -13.31 3.02 -1.22
N LEU A 100 -12.11 3.47 -0.81
CA LEU A 100 -11.03 2.62 -0.31
C LEU A 100 -10.40 3.23 0.95
N HIS A 101 -10.26 2.44 2.01
CA HIS A 101 -9.62 2.85 3.27
C HIS A 101 -8.39 2.00 3.60
N LEU A 102 -7.22 2.60 3.50
CA LEU A 102 -5.95 2.06 3.99
C LEU A 102 -5.73 2.57 5.43
N ASN A 103 -6.23 1.83 6.42
CA ASN A 103 -6.20 2.22 7.83
C ASN A 103 -5.06 1.52 8.58
N GLY A 104 -3.91 2.17 8.70
CA GLY A 104 -2.65 1.53 9.11
C GLY A 104 -2.02 0.70 7.98
N GLY A 105 -2.56 0.77 6.76
CA GLY A 105 -2.14 0.01 5.60
C GLY A 105 -0.84 0.52 4.98
N SER A 106 0.27 0.42 5.70
CA SER A 106 1.59 0.87 5.22
C SER A 106 2.08 0.04 4.03
N TYR A 107 2.82 0.67 3.11
CA TYR A 107 3.48 0.05 1.96
C TYR A 107 2.54 -0.69 0.99
N TRP A 108 1.29 -0.25 0.85
CA TRP A 108 0.40 -0.65 -0.24
C TRP A 108 0.69 0.12 -1.52
N THR A 109 0.53 -0.53 -2.67
CA THR A 109 0.47 0.14 -3.98
C THR A 109 -0.91 -0.02 -4.57
N VAL A 110 -1.68 1.06 -4.69
CA VAL A 110 -2.98 1.08 -5.37
C VAL A 110 -2.77 1.63 -6.77
N SER A 111 -3.13 0.87 -7.81
CA SER A 111 -2.82 1.29 -9.17
C SER A 111 -3.84 0.89 -10.24
N GLY A 112 -4.00 1.78 -11.22
CA GLY A 112 -4.78 1.57 -12.43
C GLY A 112 -6.30 1.64 -12.29
N LEU A 113 -6.84 1.41 -11.08
CA LEU A 113 -8.28 1.31 -10.83
C LEU A 113 -9.02 2.65 -10.77
N THR A 114 -10.35 2.58 -10.81
CA THR A 114 -11.24 3.73 -10.57
C THR A 114 -11.91 3.62 -9.21
N VAL A 115 -12.00 4.73 -8.48
CA VAL A 115 -12.80 4.87 -7.25
C VAL A 115 -13.84 5.96 -7.47
N THR A 116 -15.11 5.64 -7.26
CA THR A 116 -16.19 6.60 -7.48
C THR A 116 -17.35 6.45 -6.52
N GLY A 117 -18.14 7.50 -6.37
CA GLY A 117 -19.21 7.54 -5.39
C GLY A 117 -18.68 7.60 -3.96
N GLY A 118 -19.61 7.76 -3.03
CA GLY A 118 -19.32 7.80 -1.61
C GLY A 118 -18.89 9.17 -1.13
N GLN A 119 -18.62 9.23 0.17
CA GLN A 119 -18.29 10.49 0.82
C GLN A 119 -16.87 10.93 0.48
N LYS A 120 -15.91 9.99 0.50
CA LYS A 120 -14.49 10.25 0.22
C LYS A 120 -13.93 9.12 -0.64
N GLY A 121 -12.95 9.41 -1.49
CA GLY A 121 -12.37 8.43 -2.39
C GLY A 121 -11.42 7.46 -1.69
N ILE A 122 -10.13 7.76 -1.75
CA ILE A 122 -9.07 6.93 -1.15
C ILE A 122 -8.58 7.58 0.14
N MET A 123 -8.90 6.97 1.27
CA MET A 123 -8.47 7.39 2.59
C MET A 123 -7.24 6.61 3.03
N ILE A 124 -6.19 7.32 3.43
CA ILE A 124 -4.92 6.77 3.90
C ILE A 124 -4.69 7.32 5.31
N ASP A 125 -4.99 6.49 6.31
CA ASP A 125 -4.92 6.86 7.73
C ASP A 125 -3.75 6.12 8.39
N SER A 126 -2.89 6.86 9.10
CA SER A 126 -1.79 6.31 9.91
C SER A 126 -0.92 5.28 9.16
N ALA A 127 -0.63 5.55 7.88
CA ALA A 127 0.10 4.64 7.02
C ALA A 127 1.38 5.29 6.48
N LYS A 128 2.43 4.48 6.32
CA LYS A 128 3.70 4.92 5.74
C LYS A 128 3.90 4.35 4.33
N GLY A 129 4.39 5.19 3.42
CA GLY A 129 4.91 4.74 2.13
C GLY A 129 3.86 4.16 1.20
N VAL A 130 2.59 4.54 1.32
CA VAL A 130 1.54 4.16 0.35
C VAL A 130 1.82 4.82 -0.99
N VAL A 131 1.62 4.07 -2.09
CA VAL A 131 1.72 4.59 -3.46
C VAL A 131 0.36 4.46 -4.13
N VAL A 132 -0.15 5.57 -4.65
CA VAL A 132 -1.34 5.65 -5.49
C VAL A 132 -0.85 6.06 -6.89
N ASP A 133 -1.06 5.21 -7.90
CA ASP A 133 -0.44 5.37 -9.22
C ASP A 133 -1.42 5.08 -10.36
N GLY A 134 -1.67 6.06 -11.23
CA GLY A 134 -2.51 5.85 -12.40
C GLY A 134 -3.97 5.54 -12.07
N VAL A 135 -4.50 6.04 -10.95
CA VAL A 135 -5.92 5.84 -10.58
C VAL A 135 -6.80 6.95 -11.14
N THR A 136 -8.10 6.68 -11.26
CA THR A 136 -9.12 7.70 -11.48
C THR A 136 -10.02 7.80 -10.24
N VAL A 137 -10.22 9.00 -9.70
CA VAL A 137 -11.05 9.24 -8.50
C VAL A 137 -12.07 10.34 -8.80
N HIS A 138 -13.37 10.05 -8.68
CA HIS A 138 -14.41 11.02 -9.03
C HIS A 138 -15.80 10.74 -8.49
N GLY A 139 -16.71 11.70 -8.62
CA GLY A 139 -18.12 11.57 -8.22
C GLY A 139 -18.28 11.42 -6.72
N LEU A 140 -17.61 12.28 -5.95
CA LEU A 140 -17.55 12.20 -4.49
C LEU A 140 -18.34 13.33 -3.83
N ASP A 141 -18.94 13.04 -2.68
CA ASP A 141 -19.56 14.08 -1.86
C ASP A 141 -18.51 15.06 -1.31
N MET A 142 -17.32 14.57 -0.97
CA MET A 142 -16.19 15.33 -0.41
C MET A 142 -14.86 15.03 -1.14
N GLU A 143 -13.73 14.94 -0.42
CA GLU A 143 -12.38 14.90 -0.97
C GLU A 143 -11.98 13.59 -1.65
N GLY A 144 -11.09 13.72 -2.66
CA GLY A 144 -10.57 12.65 -3.51
C GLY A 144 -9.64 11.67 -2.79
N VAL A 145 -8.40 12.09 -2.54
CA VAL A 145 -7.38 11.26 -1.89
C VAL A 145 -6.83 11.97 -0.66
N HIS A 146 -6.87 11.31 0.50
CA HIS A 146 -6.50 11.93 1.77
C HIS A 146 -5.39 11.17 2.50
N PHE A 147 -4.23 11.80 2.68
CA PHE A 147 -3.16 11.34 3.58
C PHE A 147 -3.33 11.95 4.98
N ARG A 148 -4.06 11.26 5.86
CA ARG A 148 -4.48 11.76 7.18
C ARG A 148 -3.81 11.01 8.33
N ASN A 149 -3.91 11.57 9.54
CA ASN A 149 -3.52 10.91 10.79
C ASN A 149 -2.04 10.50 10.81
N SER A 150 -1.18 11.45 10.44
CA SER A 150 0.28 11.29 10.38
C SER A 150 0.74 10.22 9.38
N SER A 151 0.08 10.14 8.23
CA SER A 151 0.50 9.28 7.13
C SER A 151 1.70 9.88 6.39
N THR A 152 2.80 9.14 6.30
CA THR A 152 4.11 9.67 5.88
C THR A 152 4.65 9.02 4.62
N ASP A 153 5.55 9.71 3.92
CA ASP A 153 6.34 9.19 2.80
C ASP A 153 5.50 8.60 1.64
N GLY A 154 4.22 8.98 1.57
CA GLY A 154 3.28 8.55 0.57
C GLY A 154 3.48 9.24 -0.78
N VAL A 155 2.95 8.63 -1.83
CA VAL A 155 2.99 9.17 -3.19
C VAL A 155 1.62 9.03 -3.82
N ILE A 156 1.15 10.08 -4.47
CA ILE A 156 0.12 10.00 -5.51
C ILE A 156 0.70 10.52 -6.82
N LYS A 157 0.61 9.71 -7.87
CA LYS A 157 1.17 10.08 -9.17
C LYS A 157 0.39 9.57 -10.36
N ASN A 158 0.57 10.22 -11.50
CA ASN A 158 -0.02 9.84 -12.80
C ASN A 158 -1.54 9.67 -12.76
N SER A 159 -2.22 10.25 -11.77
CA SER A 159 -3.62 9.97 -11.48
C SER A 159 -4.53 11.10 -11.96
N ARG A 160 -5.80 10.79 -12.15
CA ARG A 160 -6.84 11.77 -12.51
C ARG A 160 -7.86 11.90 -11.39
N ILE A 161 -8.06 13.11 -10.89
CA ILE A 161 -9.05 13.40 -9.83
C ILE A 161 -9.95 14.52 -10.33
N HIS A 162 -11.27 14.34 -10.27
CA HIS A 162 -12.24 15.33 -10.75
C HIS A 162 -13.58 15.10 -10.07
N ASP A 163 -14.54 16.03 -10.18
CA ASP A 163 -15.91 15.82 -9.67
C ASP A 163 -15.95 15.43 -8.18
N THR A 164 -15.46 16.33 -7.33
CA THR A 164 -15.39 16.18 -5.86
C THR A 164 -16.09 17.34 -5.17
N GLY A 165 -16.63 17.14 -3.97
CA GLY A 165 -17.31 18.20 -3.22
C GLY A 165 -18.78 18.41 -3.58
N ASN A 166 -19.49 17.34 -3.96
CA ASN A 166 -20.86 17.40 -4.43
C ASN A 166 -21.93 17.61 -3.33
N ASP A 167 -21.58 17.61 -2.04
CA ASP A 167 -22.54 17.81 -0.94
C ASP A 167 -22.72 19.27 -0.46
N GLY A 168 -21.97 20.21 -1.05
CA GLY A 168 -22.09 21.64 -0.77
C GLY A 168 -21.55 22.09 0.60
N ARG A 169 -20.78 21.25 1.31
CA ARG A 169 -20.22 21.60 2.63
C ARG A 169 -18.86 22.30 2.58
N GLY A 170 -18.36 22.62 1.39
CA GLY A 170 -17.03 23.19 1.19
C GLY A 170 -15.90 22.22 1.52
N MET A 171 -16.18 20.91 1.50
CA MET A 171 -15.20 19.83 1.60
C MET A 171 -15.22 19.13 0.25
N GLY A 172 -14.12 19.14 -0.49
CA GLY A 172 -14.14 18.78 -1.91
C GLY A 172 -12.78 18.80 -2.58
N GLU A 173 -11.72 18.68 -1.79
CA GLU A 173 -10.35 18.80 -2.24
C GLU A 173 -9.97 17.63 -3.14
N GLY A 174 -9.13 17.87 -4.15
CA GLY A 174 -8.62 16.79 -5.00
C GLY A 174 -7.70 15.86 -4.21
N VAL A 175 -6.63 16.42 -3.66
CA VAL A 175 -5.70 15.74 -2.74
C VAL A 175 -5.60 16.52 -1.44
N TYR A 176 -5.88 15.85 -0.32
CA TYR A 176 -5.77 16.41 1.02
C TYR A 176 -4.58 15.76 1.74
N VAL A 177 -3.68 16.57 2.31
CA VAL A 177 -2.57 16.08 3.15
C VAL A 177 -2.63 16.69 4.54
N GLY A 178 -2.66 15.85 5.57
CA GLY A 178 -2.66 16.25 6.97
C GLY A 178 -4.02 16.15 7.64
N THR A 179 -4.10 16.70 8.85
CA THR A 179 -5.32 16.78 9.65
C THR A 179 -5.50 18.23 10.09
N ALA A 180 -6.65 18.84 9.76
CA ALA A 180 -6.95 20.21 10.16
C ALA A 180 -7.05 20.38 11.68
N ASN A 181 -6.87 21.63 12.11
CA ASN A 181 -6.97 22.14 13.47
C ASN A 181 -5.99 21.50 14.46
N THR A 182 -4.82 21.05 13.99
CA THR A 182 -3.77 20.52 14.86
C THR A 182 -2.37 20.67 14.28
N LEU A 183 -1.40 21.04 15.12
CA LEU A 183 0.02 21.08 14.76
C LEU A 183 0.76 19.76 15.08
N SER A 184 0.08 18.79 15.70
CA SER A 184 0.67 17.49 16.04
C SER A 184 0.58 16.46 14.90
N GLY A 185 -0.20 16.74 13.86
CA GLY A 185 -0.28 15.91 12.66
C GLY A 185 1.05 15.93 11.92
N ARG A 186 1.53 14.76 11.51
CA ARG A 186 2.83 14.59 10.84
C ARG A 186 2.65 13.83 9.53
N SER A 187 1.78 14.31 8.65
CA SER A 187 1.62 13.70 7.31
C SER A 187 2.77 14.11 6.38
N ASP A 188 4.00 13.85 6.81
CA ASP A 188 5.23 14.41 6.24
C ASP A 188 5.65 13.71 4.93
N ASN A 189 6.38 14.44 4.10
CA ASN A 189 7.04 13.95 2.88
C ASN A 189 6.11 13.34 1.83
N ILE A 190 4.85 13.77 1.78
CA ILE A 190 3.92 13.35 0.73
C ILE A 190 4.35 13.95 -0.62
N ARG A 191 4.36 13.11 -1.66
CA ARG A 191 4.70 13.51 -3.02
C ARG A 191 3.47 13.42 -3.91
N ILE A 192 3.11 14.54 -4.53
CA ILE A 192 1.97 14.68 -5.45
C ILE A 192 2.57 15.01 -6.82
N LEU A 193 2.65 14.01 -7.70
CA LEU A 193 3.48 14.07 -8.91
C LEU A 193 2.67 13.80 -10.18
N ASP A 194 2.76 14.67 -11.18
CA ASP A 194 2.28 14.36 -12.54
C ASP A 194 0.79 13.95 -12.62
N ASN A 195 -0.05 14.48 -11.72
CA ASN A 195 -1.49 14.23 -11.71
C ASN A 195 -2.25 15.26 -12.54
N THR A 196 -3.45 14.91 -13.01
CA THR A 196 -4.44 15.87 -13.52
C THR A 196 -5.55 16.00 -12.49
N ILE A 197 -5.75 17.20 -11.95
CA ILE A 197 -6.78 17.47 -10.94
C ILE A 197 -7.74 18.52 -11.50
N GLY A 198 -9.02 18.18 -11.57
CA GLY A 198 -10.07 18.93 -12.23
C GLY A 198 -10.54 18.32 -13.56
N PRO A 199 -11.62 18.87 -14.17
CA PRO A 199 -12.46 19.94 -13.61
C PRO A 199 -13.34 19.45 -12.45
N ASP A 200 -14.19 20.33 -11.93
CA ASP A 200 -15.26 20.04 -10.97
C ASP A 200 -14.75 19.53 -9.63
N VAL A 201 -13.59 20.03 -9.21
CA VAL A 201 -13.12 19.87 -7.83
C VAL A 201 -13.65 21.05 -7.03
N GLY A 202 -14.62 20.80 -6.17
CA GLY A 202 -15.36 21.82 -5.45
C GLY A 202 -14.56 22.54 -4.36
N GLY A 203 -13.53 21.91 -3.81
CA GLY A 203 -12.52 22.52 -2.93
C GLY A 203 -11.18 22.74 -3.65
N GLU A 204 -10.09 22.94 -2.90
CA GLU A 204 -8.76 23.13 -3.48
C GLU A 204 -8.30 21.88 -4.26
N SER A 205 -7.58 22.07 -5.38
CA SER A 205 -6.98 20.94 -6.10
C SER A 205 -6.04 20.12 -5.19
N ILE A 206 -5.27 20.82 -4.35
CA ILE A 206 -4.41 20.23 -3.33
C ILE A 206 -4.48 21.12 -2.09
N ASP A 207 -4.74 20.51 -0.93
CA ASP A 207 -4.72 21.18 0.36
C ASP A 207 -3.71 20.49 1.30
N ILE A 208 -2.73 21.26 1.76
CA ILE A 208 -1.68 20.81 2.68
C ILE A 208 -1.91 21.47 4.04
N LYS A 209 -2.42 20.70 4.99
CA LYS A 209 -2.73 21.19 6.33
C LYS A 209 -1.49 21.41 7.18
N GLU A 210 -1.67 22.30 8.14
CA GLU A 210 -0.72 22.63 9.19
C GLU A 210 -0.19 21.38 9.92
N GLY A 211 1.02 21.50 10.46
CA GLY A 211 1.75 20.36 11.05
C GLY A 211 2.46 19.46 10.03
N THR A 212 1.99 19.43 8.77
CA THR A 212 2.66 18.71 7.67
C THR A 212 3.94 19.40 7.23
N THR A 213 4.99 18.63 6.97
CA THR A 213 6.27 19.13 6.44
C THR A 213 6.76 18.33 5.24
N GLY A 214 7.60 18.94 4.41
CA GLY A 214 8.32 18.23 3.33
C GLY A 214 7.46 17.77 2.14
N ALA A 215 6.21 18.22 2.03
CA ALA A 215 5.37 17.90 0.88
C ALA A 215 6.00 18.42 -0.44
N ARG A 216 5.87 17.66 -1.52
CA ARG A 216 6.36 18.02 -2.85
C ARG A 216 5.24 17.91 -3.87
N ILE A 217 4.95 19.02 -4.55
CA ILE A 217 3.93 19.13 -5.59
C ILE A 217 4.66 19.44 -6.90
N VAL A 218 4.76 18.48 -7.81
CA VAL A 218 5.60 18.59 -9.01
C VAL A 218 4.88 18.04 -10.23
N GLY A 219 4.90 18.77 -11.35
CA GLY A 219 4.41 18.26 -12.64
C GLY A 219 2.89 18.09 -12.76
N ASN A 220 2.10 18.49 -11.77
CA ASN A 220 0.65 18.37 -11.82
C ASN A 220 0.01 19.42 -12.75
N THR A 221 -1.11 19.05 -13.35
CA THR A 221 -1.99 19.94 -14.13
C THR A 221 -3.27 20.18 -13.34
N PHE A 222 -3.67 21.45 -13.22
CA PHE A 222 -4.89 21.86 -12.51
C PHE A 222 -5.88 22.49 -13.48
N ASP A 223 -7.10 21.96 -13.52
CA ASP A 223 -8.23 22.54 -14.21
C ASP A 223 -9.20 23.12 -13.17
N GLY A 224 -9.14 24.44 -12.98
CA GLY A 224 -9.87 25.13 -11.92
C GLY A 224 -11.37 25.34 -12.17
N ARG A 225 -11.93 24.83 -13.27
CA ARG A 225 -13.38 24.90 -13.49
C ARG A 225 -14.11 24.11 -12.42
N GLY A 226 -15.21 24.66 -11.89
CA GLY A 226 -16.03 24.02 -10.86
C GLY A 226 -15.54 24.22 -9.41
N LEU A 227 -14.45 24.95 -9.19
CA LEU A 227 -14.00 25.37 -7.86
C LEU A 227 -15.07 26.24 -7.18
N THR A 228 -15.42 25.91 -5.94
CA THR A 228 -16.41 26.65 -5.15
C THR A 228 -15.78 27.21 -3.89
N GLY A 229 -15.97 28.50 -3.61
CA GLY A 229 -15.64 29.09 -2.30
C GLY A 229 -14.15 29.16 -1.93
N ALA A 230 -13.23 29.12 -2.92
CA ALA A 230 -11.81 29.37 -2.73
C ALA A 230 -11.44 30.86 -2.75
#